data_AF-A0A6H1ZXJ4-F1
#
_entry.id   AF-A0A6H1ZXJ4-F1
#
_cell.length_a   1.000
_cell.length_b   1.000
_cell.length_c   1.000
_cell.angle_alpha   90.00
_cell.angle_beta   90.00
_cell.angle_gamma   90.00
#
_symmetry.space_group_name_H-M   'P 1'
#
loop_
_entity.id
_entity.type
_entity.pdbx_description
1 polymer ?
#
loop_
_entity_poly.entity_id
_entity_poly.type
_entity_poly.pdbx_seq_one_letter_code
_entity_poly.pdbx_strand_id
1 'polypeptide(L)'
;MAKTEKLKFSPSSSKRWMNCPGALRLCLQFPSPESSEYAMEGTAAHELASNCLANNQDAHEWVGEPIEVEDRIFPVTEEMAENVQVYLDAVRTDMLEEGISSQELSVEKKFTVKGLPVAGTNDASFSAPIGALYVYDLKYGKGMYVEVENNPQLKIYALGAWEEAGGVNDIIHIKIAQPRYAQADPVRSQTLTREELIDFKAELELAVKACKNPKAKCCPGEWCKWCPAFGLCPAVSEKAVAVAMPSLDITFPEPSQMTPENISKVMELSGLISEWAKAVHGYAEKTAIDTGVVYPGYKLIQKKGRRAWVDEIAVENEFEHEFGEVIYDKKVKSPAQLEKIVGKDRVGKLTAVPDGKIALVSEGAKGEPVGGNNVFNVIE
;
A
#
# COMPACT_ATOMS: atom_id res chain seq x y z
N MET A 1 12.33 12.31 34.36
CA MET A 1 11.79 11.06 33.78
C MET A 1 11.27 11.40 32.38
N ALA A 2 12.05 11.14 31.34
CA ALA A 2 11.91 11.81 30.05
C ALA A 2 11.32 10.90 28.97
N LYS A 3 10.10 11.21 28.49
CA LYS A 3 9.51 10.89 27.16
C LYS A 3 9.75 9.48 26.56
N THR A 4 10.02 8.44 27.34
CA THR A 4 10.14 7.06 26.81
C THR A 4 8.78 6.44 26.46
N GLU A 5 7.67 6.99 26.96
CA GLU A 5 6.29 6.50 26.75
C GLU A 5 5.65 6.85 25.40
N LYS A 6 6.37 7.50 24.46
CA LYS A 6 5.79 7.96 23.17
C LYS A 6 6.21 7.19 21.92
N LEU A 7 7.12 6.22 22.01
CA LEU A 7 7.56 5.49 20.81
C LEU A 7 6.48 4.47 20.38
N LYS A 8 5.86 4.70 19.22
CA LYS A 8 4.87 3.80 18.63
C LYS A 8 5.56 2.82 17.67
N PHE A 9 5.46 1.51 17.96
CA PHE A 9 5.99 0.45 17.11
C PHE A 9 4.85 -0.21 16.35
N SER A 10 4.46 0.36 15.21
CA SER A 10 3.42 -0.21 14.35
C SER A 10 3.99 -1.20 13.33
N PRO A 11 3.27 -2.28 12.97
CA PRO A 11 3.67 -3.21 11.91
C PRO A 11 3.89 -2.51 10.57
N SER A 12 2.98 -1.61 10.18
CA SER A 12 3.05 -0.83 8.93
C SER A 12 4.28 0.07 8.80
N SER A 13 4.96 0.39 9.90
CA SER A 13 6.20 1.19 9.87
C SER A 13 7.44 0.38 10.29
N SER A 14 7.31 -0.94 10.42
CA SER A 14 8.37 -1.86 10.86
C SER A 14 9.62 -1.81 10.02
N LYS A 15 9.48 -1.82 8.69
CA LYS A 15 10.62 -1.66 7.79
C LYS A 15 11.42 -0.40 8.11
N ARG A 16 10.77 0.70 8.51
CA ARG A 16 11.47 1.93 8.89
C ARG A 16 12.14 1.82 10.25
N TRP A 17 11.42 1.46 11.31
CA TRP A 17 12.01 1.51 12.66
C TRP A 17 12.99 0.37 12.94
N MET A 18 12.89 -0.78 12.25
CA MET A 18 13.89 -1.84 12.32
C MET A 18 15.21 -1.44 11.66
N ASN A 19 15.16 -0.71 10.55
CA ASN A 19 16.36 -0.33 9.80
C ASN A 19 16.92 1.05 10.19
N CYS A 20 16.10 1.92 10.77
CA CYS A 20 16.47 3.28 11.17
C CYS A 20 16.00 3.54 12.61
N PRO A 21 16.75 3.06 13.62
CA PRO A 21 16.33 3.16 15.02
C PRO A 21 16.12 4.60 15.51
N GLY A 22 16.86 5.56 14.96
CA GLY A 22 16.69 6.98 15.24
C GLY A 22 15.41 7.61 14.66
N ALA A 23 14.76 6.98 13.68
CA ALA A 23 13.61 7.55 12.98
C ALA A 23 12.43 7.81 13.92
N LEU A 24 12.09 6.88 14.83
CA LEU A 24 10.90 7.03 15.67
C LEU A 24 10.97 8.30 16.52
N ARG A 25 12.12 8.57 17.15
CA ARG A 25 12.31 9.77 17.96
C ARG A 25 12.33 11.04 17.13
N LEU A 26 12.92 10.99 15.93
CA LEU A 26 12.91 12.12 15.02
C LEU A 26 11.48 12.44 14.55
N CYS A 27 10.70 11.42 14.19
CA CYS A 27 9.31 11.58 13.74
C CYS A 27 8.39 12.22 14.80
N LEU A 28 8.67 12.03 16.10
CA LEU A 28 7.90 12.68 17.17
C LEU A 28 7.99 14.22 17.18
N GLN A 29 8.92 14.80 16.42
CA GLN A 29 9.06 16.25 16.28
C GLN A 29 8.21 16.82 15.13
N PHE A 30 7.59 15.94 14.34
CA PHE A 30 6.78 16.30 13.19
C PHE A 30 5.31 15.94 13.46
N PRO A 31 4.36 16.72 12.92
CA PRO A 31 2.96 16.30 12.94
C PRO A 31 2.81 14.96 12.23
N SER A 32 1.81 14.18 12.63
CA SER A 32 1.43 13.01 11.83
C SER A 32 0.97 13.50 10.46
N PRO A 33 1.40 12.86 9.36
CA PRO A 33 0.90 13.21 8.05
C PRO A 33 -0.62 13.02 8.02
N GLU A 34 -1.32 13.97 7.40
CA GLU A 34 -2.75 13.84 7.13
C GLU A 34 -2.98 12.64 6.19
N SER A 35 -4.08 11.92 6.42
CA SER A 35 -4.49 10.81 5.56
C SER A 35 -4.77 11.36 4.16
N SER A 36 -3.99 10.92 3.17
CA SER A 36 -4.31 11.24 1.78
C SER A 36 -5.63 10.57 1.36
N GLU A 37 -6.29 11.10 0.34
CA GLU A 37 -7.50 10.48 -0.22
C GLU A 37 -7.29 9.01 -0.63
N TYR A 38 -6.11 8.67 -1.14
CA TYR A 38 -5.74 7.29 -1.44
C TYR A 38 -5.61 6.40 -0.20
N ALA A 39 -5.17 6.98 0.93
CA ALA A 39 -5.07 6.25 2.20
C ALA A 39 -6.48 6.00 2.77
N MET A 40 -7.36 7.01 2.72
CA MET A 40 -8.75 6.88 3.14
C MET A 40 -9.56 5.93 2.25
N GLU A 41 -9.36 5.95 0.92
CA GLU A 41 -9.94 4.97 -0.02
C GLU A 41 -9.48 3.55 0.33
N GLY A 42 -8.21 3.39 0.70
CA GLY A 42 -7.68 2.14 1.23
C GLY A 42 -8.39 1.68 2.49
N THR A 43 -8.56 2.58 3.48
CA THR A 43 -9.31 2.27 4.70
C THR A 43 -10.75 1.85 4.41
N ALA A 44 -11.45 2.52 3.49
CA ALA A 44 -12.79 2.14 3.09
C ALA A 44 -12.84 0.71 2.50
N ALA A 45 -11.84 0.34 1.69
CA ALA A 45 -11.74 -1.02 1.15
C ALA A 45 -11.49 -2.08 2.24
N HIS A 46 -10.70 -1.77 3.27
CA HIS A 46 -10.53 -2.68 4.43
C HIS A 46 -11.83 -2.82 5.21
N GLU A 47 -12.56 -1.73 5.42
CA GLU A 47 -13.86 -1.77 6.10
C GLU A 47 -14.89 -2.60 5.32
N LEU A 48 -14.95 -2.43 3.99
CA LEU A 48 -15.76 -3.28 3.12
C LEU A 48 -15.39 -4.76 3.29
N ALA A 49 -14.09 -5.07 3.22
CA ALA A 49 -13.59 -6.43 3.33
C ALA A 49 -13.95 -7.07 4.68
N SER A 50 -13.74 -6.32 5.77
CA SER A 50 -14.10 -6.74 7.13
C SER A 50 -15.60 -7.03 7.26
N ASN A 51 -16.45 -6.13 6.78
CA ASN A 51 -17.91 -6.31 6.81
C ASN A 51 -18.35 -7.53 5.98
N CYS A 52 -17.75 -7.74 4.81
CA CYS A 52 -18.05 -8.88 3.95
C CYS A 52 -17.61 -10.21 4.55
N LEU A 53 -16.44 -10.28 5.20
CA LEU A 53 -15.98 -11.48 5.90
C LEU A 53 -16.85 -11.78 7.11
N ALA A 54 -17.17 -10.78 7.93
CA ALA A 54 -17.97 -10.94 9.14
C ALA A 54 -19.40 -11.41 8.85
N ASN A 55 -20.00 -10.95 7.75
CA ASN A 55 -21.38 -11.31 7.37
C ASN A 55 -21.46 -12.43 6.32
N ASN A 56 -20.32 -12.96 5.87
CA ASN A 56 -20.23 -13.94 4.79
C ASN A 56 -20.96 -13.48 3.50
N GLN A 57 -20.75 -12.23 3.11
CA GLN A 57 -21.33 -11.59 1.92
C GLN A 57 -20.27 -11.27 0.88
N ASP A 58 -20.65 -11.22 -0.39
CA ASP A 58 -19.76 -10.77 -1.44
C ASP A 58 -19.69 -9.24 -1.51
N ALA A 59 -18.52 -8.71 -1.89
CA ALA A 59 -18.29 -7.27 -1.97
C ALA A 59 -19.21 -6.59 -3.00
N HIS A 60 -19.66 -7.33 -4.01
CA HIS A 60 -20.58 -6.82 -5.03
C HIS A 60 -21.98 -6.51 -4.47
N GLU A 61 -22.37 -7.10 -3.34
CA GLU A 61 -23.66 -6.82 -2.68
C GLU A 61 -23.69 -5.41 -2.07
N TRP A 62 -22.52 -4.81 -1.87
CA TRP A 62 -22.35 -3.50 -1.24
C TRP A 62 -22.16 -2.37 -2.25
N VAL A 63 -22.18 -2.64 -3.57
CA VAL A 63 -21.95 -1.60 -4.58
C VAL A 63 -22.99 -0.50 -4.46
N GLY A 64 -22.52 0.74 -4.34
CA GLY A 64 -23.33 1.93 -4.11
C GLY A 64 -23.51 2.30 -2.64
N GLU A 65 -23.23 1.39 -1.70
CA GLU A 65 -23.32 1.68 -0.27
C GLU A 65 -22.21 2.66 0.16
N PRO A 66 -22.51 3.61 1.07
CA PRO A 66 -21.53 4.54 1.59
C PRO A 66 -20.67 3.89 2.69
N ILE A 67 -19.36 4.10 2.64
CA ILE A 67 -18.43 3.80 3.73
C ILE A 67 -17.86 5.11 4.26
N GLU A 68 -18.07 5.38 5.55
CA GLU A 68 -17.61 6.60 6.21
C GLU A 68 -16.19 6.41 6.76
N VAL A 69 -15.24 7.19 6.25
CA VAL A 69 -13.85 7.18 6.72
C VAL A 69 -13.45 8.60 7.08
N GLU A 70 -13.11 8.81 8.35
CA GLU A 70 -12.79 10.13 8.90
C GLU A 70 -13.95 11.13 8.67
N ASP A 71 -13.74 12.16 7.85
CA ASP A 71 -14.73 13.19 7.50
C ASP A 71 -15.27 13.03 6.06
N ARG A 72 -15.04 11.87 5.43
CA ARG A 72 -15.41 11.60 4.04
C ARG A 72 -16.27 10.34 3.89
N ILE A 73 -17.05 10.32 2.82
CA ILE A 73 -17.86 9.18 2.40
C ILE A 73 -17.28 8.62 1.11
N PHE A 74 -16.97 7.33 1.12
CA PHE A 74 -16.50 6.57 -0.03
C PHE A 74 -17.60 5.61 -0.47
N PRO A 75 -18.31 5.86 -1.59
CA PRO A 75 -19.24 4.88 -2.11
C PRO A 75 -18.47 3.66 -2.60
N VAL A 76 -18.98 2.47 -2.30
CA VAL A 76 -18.41 1.22 -2.83
C VAL A 76 -18.62 1.20 -4.34
N THR A 77 -17.51 1.35 -5.07
CA THR A 77 -17.51 1.29 -6.53
C THR A 77 -17.40 -0.16 -7.00
N GLU A 78 -17.78 -0.43 -8.25
CA GLU A 78 -17.55 -1.73 -8.89
C GLU A 78 -16.06 -2.11 -8.86
N GLU A 79 -15.15 -1.17 -9.13
CA GLU A 79 -13.70 -1.42 -9.04
C GLU A 79 -13.31 -1.84 -7.63
N MET A 80 -13.81 -1.16 -6.59
CA MET A 80 -13.52 -1.51 -5.20
C MET A 80 -14.06 -2.90 -4.86
N ALA A 81 -15.30 -3.19 -5.22
CA ALA A 81 -15.93 -4.48 -4.98
C ALA A 81 -15.18 -5.62 -5.68
N GLU A 82 -14.83 -5.47 -6.96
CA GLU A 82 -14.05 -6.47 -7.71
C GLU A 82 -12.70 -6.75 -7.06
N ASN A 83 -11.98 -5.71 -6.65
CA ASN A 83 -10.67 -5.86 -6.01
C ASN A 83 -10.78 -6.46 -4.61
N VAL A 84 -11.74 -6.01 -3.79
CA VAL A 84 -11.96 -6.59 -2.46
C VAL A 84 -12.40 -8.05 -2.56
N GLN A 85 -13.20 -8.42 -3.56
CA GLN A 85 -13.62 -9.80 -3.76
C GLN A 85 -12.43 -10.75 -3.94
N VAL A 86 -11.37 -10.33 -4.62
CA VAL A 86 -10.15 -11.15 -4.77
C VAL A 86 -9.53 -11.51 -3.41
N TYR A 87 -9.55 -10.58 -2.45
CA TYR A 87 -9.11 -10.85 -1.08
C TYR A 87 -10.09 -11.77 -0.33
N LEU A 88 -11.39 -11.53 -0.44
CA LEU A 88 -12.42 -12.38 0.19
C LEU A 88 -12.31 -13.83 -0.30
N ASP A 89 -12.16 -14.02 -1.61
CA ASP A 89 -12.07 -15.33 -2.25
C ASP A 89 -10.81 -16.07 -1.81
N ALA A 90 -9.68 -15.37 -1.65
CA ALA A 90 -8.44 -15.96 -1.15
C ALA A 90 -8.61 -16.51 0.28
N VAL A 91 -9.20 -15.71 1.18
CA VAL A 91 -9.48 -16.13 2.57
C VAL A 91 -10.44 -17.33 2.59
N ARG A 92 -11.55 -17.22 1.86
CA ARG A 92 -12.60 -18.26 1.85
C ARG A 92 -12.16 -19.56 1.20
N THR A 93 -11.32 -19.50 0.17
CA THR A 93 -10.79 -20.69 -0.50
C THR A 93 -9.92 -21.49 0.46
N ASP A 94 -8.95 -20.84 1.11
CA ASP A 94 -8.09 -21.53 2.10
C ASP A 94 -8.92 -22.07 3.28
N MET A 95 -9.91 -21.32 3.76
CA MET A 95 -10.82 -21.79 4.80
C MET A 95 -11.58 -23.05 4.37
N LEU A 96 -12.11 -23.07 3.15
CA LEU A 96 -12.83 -24.22 2.62
C LEU A 96 -11.92 -25.44 2.48
N GLU A 97 -10.69 -25.26 1.98
CA GLU A 97 -9.69 -26.31 1.83
C GLU A 97 -9.28 -26.91 3.18
N GLU A 98 -9.18 -26.07 4.22
CA GLU A 98 -8.84 -26.49 5.59
C GLU A 98 -10.07 -26.93 6.43
N GLY A 99 -11.28 -26.87 5.85
CA GLY A 99 -12.53 -27.23 6.54
C GLY A 99 -12.92 -26.30 7.69
N ILE A 100 -12.51 -25.02 7.61
CA ILE A 100 -12.73 -23.98 8.61
C ILE A 100 -14.06 -23.26 8.36
N SER A 101 -14.84 -23.07 9.43
CA SER A 101 -16.09 -22.31 9.37
C SER A 101 -15.86 -20.80 9.50
N SER A 102 -16.79 -19.98 9.01
CA SER A 102 -16.71 -18.51 9.15
C SER A 102 -16.66 -18.03 10.61
N GLN A 103 -17.13 -18.83 11.57
CA GLN A 103 -17.09 -18.50 13.00
C GLN A 103 -15.68 -18.62 13.60
N GLU A 104 -14.78 -19.35 12.94
CA GLU A 104 -13.40 -19.55 13.37
C GLU A 104 -12.44 -18.52 12.74
N LEU A 105 -12.93 -17.71 11.81
CA LEU A 105 -12.19 -16.60 11.22
C LEU A 105 -12.11 -15.43 12.20
N SER A 106 -10.89 -14.99 12.51
CA SER A 106 -10.68 -13.71 13.17
C SER A 106 -10.56 -12.61 12.12
N VAL A 107 -11.40 -11.58 12.23
CA VAL A 107 -11.41 -10.40 11.33
C VAL A 107 -11.11 -9.15 12.16
N GLU A 108 -10.25 -8.26 11.64
CA GLU A 108 -9.85 -6.99 12.30
C GLU A 108 -9.40 -7.18 13.77
N LYS A 109 -8.71 -8.30 14.04
CA LYS A 109 -8.33 -8.67 15.41
C LYS A 109 -7.08 -7.91 15.87
N LYS A 110 -7.25 -7.09 16.90
CA LYS A 110 -6.15 -6.37 17.56
C LYS A 110 -5.27 -7.34 18.37
N PHE A 111 -3.97 -7.08 18.39
CA PHE A 111 -3.01 -7.85 19.18
C PHE A 111 -1.88 -6.97 19.72
N THR A 112 -1.17 -7.52 20.71
CA THR A 112 0.12 -7.02 21.19
C THR A 112 1.13 -8.15 21.17
N VAL A 113 2.38 -7.88 20.78
CA VAL A 113 3.44 -8.88 20.85
C VAL A 113 3.92 -9.00 22.30
N LYS A 114 3.82 -10.20 22.87
CA LYS A 114 4.11 -10.48 24.28
C LYS A 114 5.55 -10.11 24.63
N GLY A 115 5.69 -9.20 25.60
CA GLY A 115 6.99 -8.71 26.09
C GLY A 115 7.53 -7.50 25.31
N LEU A 116 6.84 -7.05 24.27
CA LEU A 116 7.25 -5.94 23.42
C LEU A 116 6.19 -4.84 23.33
N PRO A 117 6.59 -3.56 23.17
CA PRO A 117 5.66 -2.46 22.95
C PRO A 117 5.20 -2.39 21.48
N VAL A 118 4.96 -3.55 20.86
CA VAL A 118 4.56 -3.69 19.45
C VAL A 118 3.10 -4.15 19.43
N ALA A 119 2.26 -3.43 18.70
CA ALA A 119 0.83 -3.69 18.62
C ALA A 119 0.30 -3.41 17.22
N GLY A 120 -0.71 -4.18 16.80
CA GLY A 120 -1.29 -4.09 15.47
C GLY A 120 -2.70 -4.66 15.41
N THR A 121 -3.22 -4.74 14.20
CA THR A 121 -4.50 -5.37 13.86
C THR A 121 -4.26 -6.29 12.67
N ASN A 122 -4.69 -7.54 12.77
CA ASN A 122 -4.72 -8.46 11.63
C ASN A 122 -6.02 -8.24 10.86
N ASP A 123 -5.95 -8.12 9.53
CA ASP A 123 -7.13 -7.96 8.69
C ASP A 123 -7.98 -9.24 8.74
N ALA A 124 -7.34 -10.40 8.51
CA ALA A 124 -7.94 -11.71 8.72
C ALA A 124 -6.92 -12.78 9.13
N SER A 125 -7.32 -13.72 9.97
CA SER A 125 -6.51 -14.90 10.32
C SER A 125 -7.34 -16.05 10.86
N PHE A 126 -6.90 -17.29 10.65
CA PHE A 126 -7.49 -18.48 11.28
C PHE A 126 -6.44 -19.56 11.51
N SER A 127 -6.68 -20.44 12.48
CA SER A 127 -5.86 -21.63 12.74
C SER A 127 -6.52 -22.87 12.15
N ALA A 128 -5.78 -23.62 11.34
CA ALA A 128 -6.23 -24.89 10.81
C ALA A 128 -6.02 -26.04 11.83
N PRO A 129 -6.80 -27.13 11.76
CA PRO A 129 -6.73 -28.22 12.74
C PRO A 129 -5.38 -28.97 12.73
N ILE A 130 -4.65 -28.94 11.61
CA ILE A 130 -3.37 -29.66 11.42
C ILE A 130 -2.17 -28.78 11.83
N GLY A 131 -2.38 -27.79 12.71
CA GLY A 131 -1.31 -26.97 13.25
C GLY A 131 -0.76 -25.92 12.29
N ALA A 132 -1.49 -25.59 11.22
CA ALA A 132 -1.18 -24.46 10.36
C ALA A 132 -1.90 -23.18 10.82
N LEU A 133 -1.29 -22.01 10.62
CA LEU A 133 -1.88 -20.70 10.87
C LEU A 133 -1.88 -19.90 9.57
N TYR A 134 -3.01 -19.31 9.22
CA TYR A 134 -3.16 -18.46 8.05
C TYR A 134 -3.37 -17.00 8.49
N VAL A 135 -2.60 -16.08 7.92
CA VAL A 135 -2.68 -14.64 8.21
C VAL A 135 -2.68 -13.86 6.90
N TYR A 136 -3.64 -12.97 6.76
CA TYR A 136 -3.85 -12.19 5.54
C TYR A 136 -3.71 -10.70 5.81
N ASP A 137 -3.13 -10.00 4.85
CA ASP A 137 -2.99 -8.55 4.83
C ASP A 137 -3.47 -8.02 3.46
N LEU A 138 -4.51 -7.20 3.47
CA LEU A 138 -5.03 -6.52 2.30
C LEU A 138 -4.17 -5.29 2.02
N LYS A 139 -3.80 -5.12 0.75
CA LYS A 139 -3.07 -3.97 0.23
C LYS A 139 -3.84 -3.37 -0.94
N TYR A 140 -4.75 -2.45 -0.62
CA TYR A 140 -5.60 -1.81 -1.62
C TYR A 140 -4.93 -0.65 -2.39
N GLY A 141 -3.73 -0.22 -2.01
CA GLY A 141 -3.02 0.85 -2.70
C GLY A 141 -2.68 0.51 -4.16
N LYS A 142 -2.76 1.51 -5.06
CA LYS A 142 -2.32 1.41 -6.46
C LYS A 142 -0.83 1.75 -6.60
N GLY A 143 -0.14 1.08 -7.53
CA GLY A 143 1.17 1.50 -8.06
C GLY A 143 2.42 1.22 -7.21
N MET A 144 2.28 0.69 -5.99
CA MET A 144 3.41 0.35 -5.13
C MET A 144 3.43 -1.13 -4.80
N TYR A 145 4.36 -1.89 -5.37
CA TYR A 145 4.55 -3.29 -5.02
C TYR A 145 4.88 -3.47 -3.54
N VAL A 146 4.21 -4.42 -2.87
CA VAL A 146 4.55 -4.83 -1.50
C VAL A 146 5.07 -6.26 -1.55
N GLU A 147 6.35 -6.46 -1.21
CA GLU A 147 6.97 -7.79 -1.17
C GLU A 147 6.37 -8.62 -0.02
N VAL A 148 6.07 -9.89 -0.28
CA VAL A 148 5.62 -10.85 0.74
C VAL A 148 6.83 -11.48 1.45
N GLU A 149 7.89 -11.76 0.69
CA GLU A 149 9.08 -12.42 1.22
C GLU A 149 9.84 -11.55 2.23
N ASN A 150 10.10 -12.12 3.41
CA ASN A 150 10.84 -11.46 4.48
C ASN A 150 10.28 -10.09 4.86
N ASN A 151 8.97 -9.91 4.74
CA ASN A 151 8.30 -8.68 5.08
C ASN A 151 8.10 -8.57 6.61
N PRO A 152 8.75 -7.59 7.30
CA PRO A 152 8.64 -7.46 8.74
C PRO A 152 7.21 -7.12 9.21
N GLN A 153 6.40 -6.46 8.38
CA GLN A 153 5.00 -6.17 8.72
C GLN A 153 4.22 -7.49 8.84
N LEU A 154 4.31 -8.36 7.83
CA LEU A 154 3.62 -9.65 7.82
C LEU A 154 4.13 -10.58 8.91
N LYS A 155 5.44 -10.62 9.15
CA LYS A 155 6.00 -11.42 10.24
C LYS A 155 5.53 -10.94 11.63
N ILE A 156 5.30 -9.64 11.82
CA ILE A 156 4.70 -9.11 13.07
C ILE A 156 3.23 -9.53 13.19
N TYR A 157 2.47 -9.46 12.10
CA TYR A 157 1.08 -9.93 12.04
C TYR A 157 0.97 -11.42 12.37
N ALA A 158 1.81 -12.24 11.73
CA ALA A 158 1.98 -13.65 12.03
C ALA A 158 2.31 -13.91 13.50
N LEU A 159 3.30 -13.22 14.05
CA LEU A 159 3.68 -13.38 15.45
C LEU A 159 2.52 -13.02 16.40
N GLY A 160 1.79 -11.95 16.10
CA GLY A 160 0.61 -11.55 16.86
C GLY A 160 -0.50 -12.61 16.84
N ALA A 161 -0.87 -13.08 15.65
CA ALA A 161 -1.88 -14.12 15.49
C ALA A 161 -1.44 -15.46 16.13
N TRP A 162 -0.16 -15.81 16.00
CA TRP A 162 0.42 -17.03 16.55
C TRP A 162 0.42 -17.03 18.07
N GLU A 163 0.80 -15.93 18.72
CA GLU A 163 0.73 -15.80 20.18
C GLU A 163 -0.72 -15.85 20.69
N GLU A 164 -1.66 -15.22 19.98
CA GLU A 164 -3.09 -15.26 20.28
C GLU A 164 -3.68 -16.67 20.14
N ALA A 165 -3.16 -17.48 19.21
CA ALA A 165 -3.50 -18.89 19.04
C ALA A 165 -2.79 -19.81 20.06
N GLY A 166 -2.05 -19.26 21.02
CA GLY A 166 -1.33 -20.02 22.05
C GLY A 166 0.07 -20.50 21.66
N GLY A 167 0.56 -20.14 20.47
CA GLY A 167 1.92 -20.44 20.01
C GLY A 167 2.15 -21.92 19.70
N VAL A 168 1.13 -22.60 19.20
CA VAL A 168 1.13 -24.06 18.97
C VAL A 168 1.29 -24.46 17.50
N ASN A 169 1.02 -23.53 16.56
CA ASN A 169 1.09 -23.83 15.13
C ASN A 169 2.56 -23.94 14.68
N ASP A 170 2.87 -24.99 13.90
CA ASP A 170 4.22 -25.28 13.40
C ASP A 170 4.49 -24.63 12.03
N ILE A 171 3.42 -24.44 11.24
CA ILE A 171 3.48 -23.87 9.89
C ILE A 171 2.62 -22.60 9.87
N ILE A 172 3.17 -21.51 9.35
CA ILE A 172 2.50 -20.21 9.29
C ILE A 172 2.51 -19.68 7.87
N HIS A 173 1.34 -19.56 7.26
CA HIS A 173 1.14 -18.97 5.94
C HIS A 173 0.79 -17.50 6.10
N ILE A 174 1.70 -16.63 5.69
CA ILE A 174 1.44 -15.20 5.55
C ILE A 174 1.08 -14.89 4.10
N LYS A 175 -0.02 -14.18 3.89
CA LYS A 175 -0.53 -13.85 2.56
C LYS A 175 -0.77 -12.35 2.42
N ILE A 176 -0.35 -11.78 1.30
CA ILE A 176 -0.72 -10.44 0.87
C ILE A 176 -1.72 -10.56 -0.27
N ALA A 177 -2.85 -9.88 -0.16
CA ALA A 177 -3.74 -9.60 -1.30
C ALA A 177 -3.52 -8.16 -1.77
N GLN A 178 -2.98 -8.01 -2.98
CA GLN A 178 -2.72 -6.73 -3.62
C GLN A 178 -3.31 -6.71 -5.05
N PRO A 179 -4.64 -6.73 -5.20
CA PRO A 179 -5.31 -6.92 -6.48
C PRO A 179 -5.12 -5.76 -7.45
N ARG A 180 -4.88 -4.53 -6.94
CA ARG A 180 -4.66 -3.31 -7.75
C ARG A 180 -3.23 -3.15 -8.27
N TYR A 181 -2.38 -4.18 -8.11
CA TYR A 181 -1.02 -4.19 -8.65
C TYR A 181 -0.90 -5.16 -9.83
N ALA A 182 -1.16 -4.65 -11.04
CA ALA A 182 -1.28 -5.47 -12.26
C ALA A 182 0.00 -6.19 -12.72
N GLN A 183 1.17 -5.88 -12.13
CA GLN A 183 2.46 -6.47 -12.54
C GLN A 183 2.86 -7.70 -11.70
N ALA A 184 2.00 -8.18 -10.81
CA ALA A 184 2.25 -9.38 -10.02
C ALA A 184 0.95 -10.15 -9.78
N ASP A 185 1.08 -11.39 -9.31
CA ASP A 185 -0.07 -12.16 -8.83
C ASP A 185 -0.82 -11.36 -7.76
N PRO A 186 -2.17 -11.30 -7.82
CA PRO A 186 -2.96 -10.47 -6.93
C PRO A 186 -2.94 -10.99 -5.49
N VAL A 187 -2.64 -12.27 -5.28
CA VAL A 187 -2.45 -12.87 -3.97
C VAL A 187 -1.14 -13.61 -3.97
N ARG A 188 -0.29 -13.30 -2.99
CA ARG A 188 1.07 -13.86 -2.85
C ARG A 188 1.28 -14.33 -1.42
N SER A 189 2.06 -15.38 -1.23
CA SER A 189 2.23 -16.03 0.07
C SER A 189 3.68 -16.35 0.36
N GLN A 190 4.05 -16.30 1.64
CA GLN A 190 5.25 -16.92 2.19
C GLN A 190 4.84 -17.87 3.31
N THR A 191 5.47 -19.03 3.37
CA THR A 191 5.35 -19.96 4.49
C THR A 191 6.53 -19.77 5.42
N LEU A 192 6.25 -19.72 6.72
CA LEU A 192 7.23 -19.64 7.80
C LEU A 192 7.08 -20.85 8.72
N THR A 193 8.19 -21.28 9.30
CA THR A 193 8.15 -22.22 10.43
C THR A 193 8.00 -21.49 11.75
N ARG A 194 7.62 -22.24 12.78
CA ARG A 194 7.66 -21.78 14.17
C ARG A 194 9.01 -21.20 14.57
N GLU A 195 10.12 -21.86 14.22
CA GLU A 195 11.48 -21.42 14.55
C GLU A 195 11.78 -20.07 13.90
N GLU A 196 11.39 -19.86 12.64
CA GLU A 196 11.58 -18.59 11.96
C GLU A 196 10.80 -17.43 12.63
N LEU A 197 9.61 -17.70 13.18
CA LEU A 197 8.87 -16.70 13.96
C LEU A 197 9.52 -16.40 15.32
N ILE A 198 10.09 -17.41 15.98
CA ILE A 198 10.81 -17.24 17.25
C ILE A 198 12.09 -16.43 17.01
N ASP A 199 12.86 -16.74 15.97
CA ASP A 199 14.05 -15.99 15.59
C ASP A 199 13.70 -14.54 15.23
N PHE A 200 12.63 -14.35 14.47
CA PHE A 200 12.13 -13.01 14.15
C PHE A 200 11.70 -12.22 15.41
N LYS A 201 11.12 -12.88 16.42
CA LYS A 201 10.81 -12.23 17.70
C LYS A 201 12.08 -11.72 18.39
N ALA A 202 13.18 -12.48 18.35
CA ALA A 202 14.46 -12.02 18.89
C ALA A 202 15.02 -10.82 18.11
N GLU A 203 14.89 -10.80 16.78
CA GLU A 203 15.25 -9.63 15.96
C GLU A 203 14.43 -8.38 16.33
N LEU A 204 13.11 -8.55 16.52
CA LEU A 204 12.18 -7.53 17.00
C LEU A 204 12.62 -6.95 18.34
N GLU A 205 13.01 -7.80 19.30
CA GLU A 205 13.51 -7.39 20.61
C GLU A 205 14.75 -6.50 20.51
N LEU A 206 15.71 -6.90 19.65
CA LEU A 206 16.91 -6.12 19.39
C LEU A 206 16.58 -4.77 18.72
N ALA A 207 15.68 -4.76 17.74
CA ALA A 207 15.25 -3.56 17.03
C ALA A 207 14.53 -2.57 17.97
N VAL A 208 13.63 -3.05 18.82
CA VAL A 208 12.96 -2.25 19.85
C VAL A 208 13.98 -1.66 20.83
N LYS A 209 14.93 -2.47 21.31
CA LYS A 209 16.00 -2.02 22.19
C LYS A 209 16.85 -0.93 21.54
N ALA A 210 17.19 -1.09 20.26
CA ALA A 210 17.93 -0.09 19.50
C ALA A 210 17.15 1.23 19.39
N CYS A 211 15.85 1.19 19.08
CA CYS A 211 15.00 2.40 19.01
C CYS A 211 14.89 3.13 20.35
N LYS A 212 14.84 2.37 21.46
CA LYS A 212 14.77 2.93 22.81
C LYS A 212 16.04 3.66 23.23
N ASN A 213 17.19 3.40 22.59
CA ASN A 213 18.42 4.16 22.86
C ASN A 213 18.23 5.66 22.53
N PRO A 214 18.42 6.58 23.49
CA PRO A 214 18.33 8.03 23.26
C PRO A 214 19.27 8.55 22.16
N LYS A 215 20.40 7.85 21.94
CA LYS A 215 21.42 8.17 20.93
C LYS A 215 21.31 7.30 19.67
N ALA A 216 20.16 6.67 19.44
CA ALA A 216 19.89 5.89 18.23
C ALA A 216 20.14 6.74 16.98
N LYS A 217 20.93 6.21 16.04
CA LYS A 217 21.29 6.91 14.80
C LYS A 217 20.16 6.82 13.78
N CYS A 218 19.99 7.87 12.97
CA CYS A 218 19.18 7.79 11.77
C CYS A 218 20.01 7.14 10.66
N CYS A 219 19.47 6.11 10.03
CA CYS A 219 20.08 5.36 8.94
C CYS A 219 19.22 5.53 7.68
N PRO A 220 19.63 6.38 6.71
CA PRO A 220 18.82 6.61 5.52
C PRO A 220 18.86 5.45 4.53
N GLY A 221 17.69 5.05 4.02
CA GLY A 221 17.49 3.98 3.04
C GLY A 221 16.12 4.10 2.37
N GLU A 222 15.66 3.04 1.69
CA GLU A 222 14.40 3.05 0.95
C GLU A 222 13.16 3.37 1.81
N TRP A 223 13.23 3.09 3.11
CA TRP A 223 12.17 3.41 4.08
C TRP A 223 12.01 4.91 4.36
N CYS A 224 12.92 5.76 3.87
CA CYS A 224 12.88 7.19 4.09
C CYS A 224 11.70 7.88 3.41
N LYS A 225 11.24 7.40 2.24
CA LYS A 225 10.13 8.02 1.48
C LYS A 225 8.81 8.08 2.26
N TRP A 226 8.62 7.16 3.22
CA TRP A 226 7.44 7.10 4.08
C TRP A 226 7.66 7.76 5.45
N CYS A 227 8.85 8.32 5.70
CA CYS A 227 9.21 8.92 6.98
C CYS A 227 8.66 10.35 7.07
N PRO A 228 7.86 10.69 8.10
CA PRO A 228 7.40 12.07 8.30
C PRO A 228 8.53 13.09 8.39
N ALA A 229 9.69 12.68 8.91
CA ALA A 229 10.87 13.53 9.04
C ALA A 229 11.71 13.64 7.75
N PHE A 230 11.32 13.01 6.64
CA PHE A 230 12.18 12.81 5.48
C PHE A 230 12.77 14.11 4.91
N GLY A 231 11.92 15.14 4.72
CA GLY A 231 12.35 16.43 4.16
C GLY A 231 13.38 17.18 5.01
N LEU A 232 13.41 16.93 6.33
CA LEU A 232 14.21 17.67 7.31
C LEU A 232 15.18 16.78 8.10
N CYS A 233 15.37 15.53 7.69
CA CYS A 233 16.23 14.58 8.38
C CYS A 233 17.70 14.89 8.11
N PRO A 234 18.52 15.25 9.12
CA PRO A 234 19.92 15.59 8.91
C PRO A 234 20.71 14.46 8.25
N ALA A 235 20.43 13.20 8.63
CA ALA A 235 21.09 12.04 8.03
C ALA A 235 20.75 11.87 6.53
N VAL A 236 19.53 12.21 6.11
CA VAL A 236 19.14 12.21 4.69
C VAL A 236 19.88 13.33 3.96
N SER A 237 19.92 14.53 4.53
CA SER A 237 20.68 15.66 3.97
C SER A 237 22.17 15.35 3.85
N GLU A 238 22.79 14.78 4.87
CA GLU A 238 24.19 14.34 4.87
C GLU A 238 24.43 13.28 3.80
N LYS A 239 23.55 12.27 3.68
CA LYS A 239 23.67 11.23 2.63
C LYS A 239 23.49 11.84 1.23
N ALA A 240 22.52 12.72 1.04
CA ALA A 240 22.28 13.39 -0.24
C ALA A 240 23.49 14.26 -0.64
N VAL A 241 24.04 15.03 0.30
CA VAL A 241 25.26 15.83 0.10
C VAL A 241 26.47 14.95 -0.18
N ALA A 242 26.70 13.89 0.59
CA ALA A 242 27.85 13.00 0.39
C ALA A 242 27.84 12.30 -0.97
N VAL A 243 26.65 11.98 -1.51
CA VAL A 243 26.52 11.41 -2.86
C VAL A 243 26.59 12.50 -3.93
N ALA A 244 26.06 13.71 -3.66
CA ALA A 244 26.11 14.84 -4.60
C ALA A 244 27.46 15.59 -4.63
N MET A 245 28.29 15.45 -3.59
CA MET A 245 29.58 16.14 -3.45
C MET A 245 30.74 15.15 -3.33
N PRO A 246 31.32 14.80 -4.47
CA PRO A 246 32.71 15.12 -4.72
C PRO A 246 32.74 16.20 -5.81
N SER A 247 33.17 17.42 -5.42
CA SER A 247 33.30 18.64 -6.25
C SER A 247 32.00 19.35 -6.67
N LEU A 248 31.78 20.54 -6.11
CA LEU A 248 30.96 21.61 -6.70
C LEU A 248 31.66 22.16 -7.96
N ASP A 249 31.81 21.30 -8.96
CA ASP A 249 32.02 21.58 -10.38
C ASP A 249 31.39 20.39 -11.13
N ILE A 250 30.06 20.31 -11.08
CA ILE A 250 29.33 19.18 -11.66
C ILE A 250 29.00 19.49 -13.12
N THR A 251 29.88 19.08 -14.02
CA THR A 251 29.42 18.51 -15.29
C THR A 251 28.91 17.11 -14.99
N PHE A 252 27.59 16.90 -15.08
CA PHE A 252 27.04 15.54 -15.06
C PHE A 252 27.56 14.81 -16.31
N PRO A 253 28.24 13.66 -16.16
CA PRO A 253 28.61 12.87 -17.32
C PRO A 253 27.32 12.45 -18.04
N GLU A 254 27.35 12.45 -19.37
CA GLU A 254 26.23 11.94 -20.17
C GLU A 254 25.96 10.48 -19.75
N PRO A 255 24.68 10.04 -19.68
CA PRO A 255 24.37 8.65 -19.32
C PRO A 255 25.11 7.61 -20.15
N SER A 256 25.45 7.94 -21.41
CA SER A 256 26.25 7.13 -22.33
C SER A 256 27.72 6.93 -21.93
N GLN A 257 28.21 7.72 -20.97
CA GLN A 257 29.59 7.70 -20.47
C GLN A 257 29.70 7.04 -19.09
N MET A 258 28.59 6.57 -18.52
CA MET A 258 28.53 5.94 -17.21
C MET A 258 28.56 4.42 -17.33
N THR A 259 29.20 3.73 -16.38
CA THR A 259 29.08 2.28 -16.27
C THR A 259 27.69 1.90 -15.73
N PRO A 260 27.18 0.69 -16.01
CA PRO A 260 25.88 0.22 -15.50
C PRO A 260 25.74 0.35 -13.96
N GLU A 261 26.81 0.10 -13.20
CA GLU A 261 26.80 0.19 -11.73
C GLU A 261 26.63 1.64 -11.26
N ASN A 262 27.24 2.60 -11.96
CA ASN A 262 27.11 4.02 -11.65
C ASN A 262 25.74 4.54 -12.07
N ILE A 263 25.19 4.07 -13.20
CA ILE A 263 23.81 4.38 -13.61
C ILE A 263 22.82 3.90 -12.54
N SER A 264 22.98 2.67 -12.04
CA SER A 264 22.13 2.11 -10.98
C SER A 264 22.16 2.96 -9.70
N LYS A 265 23.34 3.37 -9.23
CA LYS A 265 23.49 4.25 -8.06
C LYS A 265 22.84 5.63 -8.28
N VAL A 266 22.98 6.20 -9.48
CA VAL A 266 22.34 7.48 -9.81
C VAL A 266 20.83 7.33 -9.91
N MET A 267 20.31 6.22 -10.43
CA MET A 267 18.87 5.94 -10.44
C MET A 267 18.31 5.82 -9.03
N GLU A 268 18.97 5.07 -8.13
CA GLU A 268 18.57 4.95 -6.72
C GLU A 268 18.56 6.33 -6.04
N LEU A 269 19.63 7.11 -6.25
CA LEU A 269 19.74 8.46 -5.70
C LEU A 269 18.69 9.41 -6.30
N SER A 270 18.40 9.31 -7.60
CA SER A 270 17.44 10.17 -8.28
C SER A 270 16.04 9.99 -7.69
N GLY A 271 15.66 8.74 -7.37
CA GLY A 271 14.43 8.44 -6.66
C GLY A 271 14.42 9.10 -5.28
N LEU A 272 15.51 8.96 -4.50
CA LEU A 272 15.63 9.56 -3.18
C LEU A 272 15.58 11.10 -3.22
N ILE A 273 16.31 11.74 -4.16
CA ILE A 273 16.34 13.20 -4.34
C ILE A 273 14.99 13.70 -4.81
N SER A 274 14.32 13.01 -5.74
CA SER A 274 13.00 13.40 -6.25
C SER A 274 11.97 13.40 -5.12
N GLU A 275 11.93 12.33 -4.34
CA GLU A 275 11.01 12.25 -3.19
C GLU A 275 11.38 13.29 -2.12
N TRP A 276 12.67 13.53 -1.88
CA TRP A 276 13.11 14.53 -0.89
C TRP A 276 12.69 15.93 -1.33
N ALA A 277 12.88 16.29 -2.61
CA ALA A 277 12.45 17.55 -3.18
C ALA A 277 10.92 17.74 -3.07
N LYS A 278 10.13 16.69 -3.36
CA LYS A 278 8.67 16.71 -3.15
C LYS A 278 8.31 16.96 -1.68
N ALA A 279 9.00 16.30 -0.75
CA ALA A 279 8.77 16.47 0.68
C ALA A 279 9.11 17.90 1.16
N VAL A 280 10.22 18.47 0.68
CA VAL A 280 10.59 19.88 0.94
C VAL A 280 9.54 20.84 0.39
N HIS A 281 9.08 20.61 -0.85
CA HIS A 281 8.01 21.39 -1.45
C HIS A 281 6.71 21.33 -0.63
N GLY A 282 6.27 20.14 -0.23
CA GLY A 282 5.05 19.97 0.57
C GLY A 282 5.15 20.65 1.95
N TYR A 283 6.31 20.55 2.61
CA TYR A 283 6.54 21.25 3.88
C TYR A 283 6.52 22.78 3.70
N ALA A 284 7.19 23.30 2.66
CA ALA A 284 7.22 24.73 2.36
C ALA A 284 5.82 25.25 2.02
N GLU A 285 5.04 24.51 1.24
CA GLU A 285 3.65 24.85 0.92
C GLU A 285 2.79 24.92 2.18
N LYS A 286 2.81 23.87 3.01
CA LYS A 286 2.05 23.84 4.28
C LYS A 286 2.47 24.97 5.23
N THR A 287 3.77 25.18 5.41
CA THR A 287 4.29 26.25 6.29
C THR A 287 3.89 27.64 5.77
N ALA A 288 3.96 27.87 4.47
CA ALA A 288 3.54 29.13 3.86
C ALA A 288 2.03 29.38 4.06
N ILE A 289 1.21 28.34 3.95
CA ILE A 289 -0.24 28.40 4.20
C ILE A 289 -0.52 28.70 5.68
N ASP A 290 0.09 27.95 6.59
CA ASP A 290 -0.23 27.99 8.02
C ASP A 290 0.32 29.24 8.72
N THR A 291 1.47 29.76 8.27
CA THR A 291 2.22 30.82 8.97
C THR A 291 2.41 32.10 8.16
N GLY A 292 2.11 32.08 6.86
CA GLY A 292 2.32 33.22 5.97
C GLY A 292 3.79 33.47 5.58
N VAL A 293 4.71 32.55 5.89
CA VAL A 293 6.12 32.63 5.48
C VAL A 293 6.23 32.65 3.95
N VAL A 294 7.02 33.59 3.42
CA VAL A 294 7.30 33.74 1.99
C VAL A 294 8.69 33.20 1.65
N TYR A 295 8.75 32.28 0.70
CA TYR A 295 10.00 31.74 0.18
C TYR A 295 10.43 32.50 -1.09
N PRO A 296 11.66 33.03 -1.17
CA PRO A 296 12.14 33.75 -2.36
C PRO A 296 11.98 32.93 -3.64
N GLY A 297 11.39 33.53 -4.67
CA GLY A 297 11.13 32.88 -5.96
C GLY A 297 9.83 32.06 -6.05
N TYR A 298 9.10 31.90 -4.95
CA TYR A 298 7.85 31.14 -4.88
C TYR A 298 6.68 32.05 -4.43
N LYS A 299 5.47 31.70 -4.87
CA LYS A 299 4.23 32.35 -4.42
C LYS A 299 3.14 31.31 -4.23
N LEU A 300 2.27 31.52 -3.24
CA LEU A 300 1.03 30.76 -3.14
C LEU A 300 0.04 31.25 -4.19
N ILE A 301 -0.60 30.31 -4.88
CA ILE A 301 -1.69 30.58 -5.81
C ILE A 301 -2.88 29.71 -5.43
N GLN A 302 -4.09 30.26 -5.52
CA GLN A 302 -5.29 29.45 -5.41
C GLN A 302 -5.44 28.62 -6.69
N LYS A 303 -5.26 27.30 -6.62
CA LYS A 303 -5.61 26.41 -7.74
C LYS A 303 -7.13 26.46 -7.93
N LYS A 304 -7.60 26.67 -9.16
CA LYS A 304 -9.03 26.53 -9.48
C LYS A 304 -9.43 25.07 -9.28
N GLY A 305 -10.46 24.83 -8.47
CA GLY A 305 -11.07 23.50 -8.34
C GLY A 305 -11.69 23.02 -9.65
N ARG A 306 -11.98 21.72 -9.76
CA ARG A 306 -12.79 21.19 -10.86
C ARG A 306 -14.21 21.70 -10.70
N ARG A 307 -14.87 22.07 -11.80
CA ARG A 307 -16.30 22.36 -11.78
C ARG A 307 -17.04 21.08 -11.40
N ALA A 308 -17.91 21.18 -10.41
CA ALA A 308 -18.89 20.17 -10.05
C ALA A 308 -20.28 20.75 -10.28
N TRP A 309 -21.26 19.89 -10.56
CA TRP A 309 -22.65 20.31 -10.60
C TRP A 309 -23.08 20.73 -9.19
N VAL A 310 -23.77 21.86 -9.10
CA VAL A 310 -24.29 22.38 -7.82
C VAL A 310 -25.56 21.61 -7.42
N ASP A 311 -26.33 21.19 -8.42
CA ASP A 311 -27.56 20.42 -8.28
C ASP A 311 -27.75 19.63 -9.58
N GLU A 312 -27.62 18.31 -9.48
CA GLU A 312 -27.77 17.42 -10.65
C GLU A 312 -29.22 17.36 -11.16
N ILE A 313 -30.21 17.53 -10.28
CA ILE A 313 -31.64 17.54 -10.66
C ILE A 313 -31.95 18.80 -11.46
N ALA A 314 -31.36 19.94 -11.10
CA ALA A 314 -31.50 21.16 -11.88
C ALA A 314 -30.87 21.03 -13.28
N VAL A 315 -29.75 20.31 -13.40
CA VAL A 315 -29.08 20.03 -14.68
C VAL A 315 -29.96 19.11 -15.54
N GLU A 316 -30.53 18.05 -14.96
CA GLU A 316 -31.46 17.17 -15.66
C GLU A 316 -32.68 17.94 -16.18
N ASN A 317 -33.36 18.71 -15.32
CA ASN A 317 -34.55 19.47 -15.74
C ASN A 317 -34.27 20.50 -16.85
N GLU A 318 -33.09 21.11 -16.84
CA GLU A 318 -32.71 22.12 -17.85
C GLU A 318 -32.36 21.47 -19.19
N PHE A 319 -31.63 20.35 -19.19
CA PHE A 319 -31.00 19.82 -20.39
C PHE A 319 -31.63 18.51 -20.92
N GLU A 320 -32.39 17.77 -20.13
CA GLU A 320 -32.98 16.48 -20.55
C GLU A 320 -33.98 16.67 -21.70
N HIS A 321 -34.76 17.74 -21.70
CA HIS A 321 -35.74 17.98 -22.76
C HIS A 321 -35.08 18.27 -24.13
N GLU A 322 -33.92 18.93 -24.16
CA GLU A 322 -33.22 19.30 -25.39
C GLU A 322 -32.25 18.22 -25.87
N PHE A 323 -31.53 17.57 -24.95
CA PHE A 323 -30.44 16.66 -25.27
C PHE A 323 -30.75 15.19 -24.93
N GLY A 324 -31.85 14.92 -24.21
CA GLY A 324 -32.31 13.58 -23.88
C GLY A 324 -31.24 12.75 -23.19
N GLU A 325 -31.10 11.51 -23.61
CA GLU A 325 -30.17 10.55 -22.99
C GLU A 325 -28.69 10.93 -23.09
N VAL A 326 -28.33 11.91 -23.95
CA VAL A 326 -26.93 12.34 -24.19
C VAL A 326 -26.34 13.08 -22.99
N ILE A 327 -27.17 13.61 -22.09
CA ILE A 327 -26.68 14.26 -20.86
C ILE A 327 -26.21 13.25 -19.80
N TYR A 328 -26.51 11.97 -20.01
CA TYR A 328 -26.14 10.88 -19.12
C TYR A 328 -25.01 10.05 -19.73
N ASP A 329 -23.99 9.75 -18.93
CA ASP A 329 -22.97 8.76 -19.31
C ASP A 329 -23.52 7.34 -19.16
N LYS A 330 -24.30 6.85 -20.15
CA LYS A 330 -24.79 5.47 -20.17
C LYS A 330 -23.67 4.49 -20.52
N LYS A 331 -23.14 3.79 -19.52
CA LYS A 331 -22.23 2.66 -19.73
C LYS A 331 -22.99 1.35 -19.89
N VAL A 332 -22.58 0.55 -20.87
CA VAL A 332 -23.00 -0.85 -20.97
C VAL A 332 -22.60 -1.56 -19.67
N LYS A 333 -23.52 -2.34 -19.13
CA LYS A 333 -23.28 -3.17 -17.94
C LYS A 333 -22.00 -3.99 -18.13
N SER A 334 -21.20 -4.12 -17.06
CA SER A 334 -19.99 -4.96 -17.09
C SER A 334 -20.36 -6.39 -17.52
N PRO A 335 -19.39 -7.19 -18.05
CA PRO A 335 -19.66 -8.57 -18.40
C PRO A 335 -20.41 -9.32 -17.30
N ALA A 336 -19.95 -9.24 -16.04
CA ALA A 336 -20.61 -9.85 -14.90
C ALA A 336 -22.06 -9.35 -14.65
N GLN A 337 -22.31 -8.05 -14.76
CA GLN A 337 -23.66 -7.49 -14.62
C GLN A 337 -24.60 -7.93 -15.75
N LEU A 338 -24.06 -8.09 -16.97
CA LEU A 338 -24.83 -8.54 -18.12
C LEU A 338 -25.05 -10.06 -18.08
N GLU A 339 -24.10 -10.83 -17.51
CA GLU A 339 -24.21 -12.27 -17.27
C GLU A 339 -25.35 -12.60 -16.33
N LYS A 340 -25.61 -11.75 -15.33
CA LYS A 340 -26.78 -11.89 -14.43
C LYS A 340 -28.12 -11.73 -15.15
N ILE A 341 -28.16 -11.02 -16.27
CA ILE A 341 -29.38 -10.74 -17.03
C ILE A 341 -29.60 -11.77 -18.15
N VAL A 342 -28.53 -12.15 -18.85
CA VAL A 342 -28.62 -12.96 -20.08
C VAL A 342 -27.85 -14.29 -20.02
N GLY A 343 -27.15 -14.59 -18.93
CA GLY A 343 -26.37 -15.82 -18.74
C GLY A 343 -24.94 -15.73 -19.28
N LYS A 344 -24.03 -16.52 -18.65
CA LYS A 344 -22.58 -16.57 -18.96
C LYS A 344 -22.26 -16.90 -20.42
N ASP A 345 -22.98 -17.85 -21.01
CA ASP A 345 -22.73 -18.31 -22.39
C ASP A 345 -22.94 -17.23 -23.45
N ARG A 346 -23.80 -16.24 -23.17
CA ARG A 346 -24.10 -15.15 -24.11
C ARG A 346 -23.08 -14.01 -24.00
N VAL A 347 -22.60 -13.73 -22.80
CA VAL A 347 -21.66 -12.63 -22.55
C VAL A 347 -20.22 -13.05 -22.82
N GLY A 348 -19.84 -14.30 -22.50
CA GLY A 348 -18.49 -14.80 -22.77
C GLY A 348 -18.08 -14.77 -24.24
N LYS A 349 -19.06 -14.79 -25.17
CA LYS A 349 -18.83 -14.62 -26.62
C LYS A 349 -18.49 -13.19 -27.03
N LEU A 350 -18.70 -12.22 -26.14
CA LEU A 350 -18.54 -10.78 -26.36
C LEU A 350 -17.40 -10.18 -25.53
N THR A 351 -16.68 -11.01 -24.76
CA THR A 351 -15.54 -10.60 -23.94
C THR A 351 -14.23 -11.04 -24.58
N ALA A 352 -13.21 -10.18 -24.54
CA ALA A 352 -11.83 -10.53 -24.85
C ALA A 352 -10.95 -10.17 -23.64
N VAL A 353 -10.03 -11.05 -23.27
CA VAL A 353 -8.97 -10.73 -22.31
C VAL A 353 -7.82 -10.15 -23.12
N PRO A 354 -7.52 -8.84 -23.03
CA PRO A 354 -6.42 -8.26 -23.76
C PRO A 354 -5.10 -8.75 -23.18
N ASP A 355 -4.11 -8.98 -24.05
CA ASP A 355 -2.73 -9.14 -23.60
C ASP A 355 -2.31 -7.91 -22.78
N GLY A 356 -1.73 -8.15 -21.61
CA GLY A 356 -1.27 -7.10 -20.71
C GLY A 356 -0.21 -6.20 -21.37
N LYS A 357 -0.12 -4.95 -20.92
CA LYS A 357 0.95 -4.04 -21.37
C LYS A 357 2.31 -4.63 -21.03
N ILE A 358 3.22 -4.63 -22.00
CA ILE A 358 4.63 -4.95 -21.78
C ILE A 358 5.22 -3.91 -20.83
N ALA A 359 5.76 -4.35 -19.70
CA ALA A 359 6.35 -3.50 -18.68
C ALA A 359 7.83 -3.88 -18.46
N LEU A 360 8.69 -2.87 -18.33
CA LEU A 360 10.08 -3.07 -17.93
C LEU A 360 10.10 -3.36 -16.42
N VAL A 361 10.48 -4.57 -16.06
CA VAL A 361 10.46 -5.10 -14.69
C VAL A 361 11.86 -5.51 -14.24
N SER A 362 12.11 -5.62 -12.93
CA SER A 362 13.37 -6.11 -12.38
C SER A 362 13.65 -7.56 -12.80
N GLU A 363 14.91 -7.98 -12.86
CA GLU A 363 15.34 -9.32 -13.34
C GLU A 363 14.72 -10.50 -12.57
N GLY A 364 14.23 -10.27 -11.34
CA GLY A 364 13.50 -11.25 -10.53
C GLY A 364 11.96 -11.23 -10.66
N ALA A 365 11.40 -10.40 -11.55
CA ALA A 365 9.96 -10.34 -11.75
C ALA A 365 9.45 -11.54 -12.56
N LYS A 366 8.29 -12.08 -12.18
CA LYS A 366 7.65 -13.20 -12.89
C LYS A 366 7.22 -12.78 -14.30
N GLY A 367 7.61 -13.55 -15.30
CA GLY A 367 7.20 -13.39 -16.70
C GLY A 367 8.27 -13.89 -17.66
N GLU A 368 7.87 -14.35 -18.85
CA GLU A 368 8.84 -14.67 -19.89
C GLU A 368 9.35 -13.37 -20.53
N PRO A 369 10.68 -13.22 -20.69
CA PRO A 369 11.25 -12.05 -21.36
C PRO A 369 10.79 -12.01 -22.81
N VAL A 370 10.08 -10.95 -23.18
CA VAL A 370 9.63 -10.71 -24.55
C VAL A 370 10.78 -10.03 -25.32
N GLY A 371 11.29 -10.67 -26.37
CA GLY A 371 12.41 -10.16 -27.16
C GLY A 371 12.07 -8.85 -27.91
N GLY A 372 12.94 -7.84 -27.81
CA GLY A 372 12.74 -6.49 -28.37
C GLY A 372 12.74 -6.35 -29.91
N ASN A 373 12.63 -7.43 -30.68
CA ASN A 373 12.75 -7.43 -32.14
C ASN A 373 11.42 -7.62 -32.88
N ASN A 374 10.38 -6.86 -32.53
CA ASN A 374 9.15 -6.83 -33.35
C ASN A 374 8.48 -5.45 -33.46
N VAL A 375 9.27 -4.38 -33.41
CA VAL A 375 8.82 -3.05 -33.81
C VAL A 375 9.74 -2.58 -34.92
N PHE A 376 9.41 -2.94 -36.16
CA PHE A 376 9.81 -2.37 -37.46
C PHE A 376 9.84 -3.50 -38.51
N ASN A 377 8.66 -3.90 -38.98
CA ASN A 377 8.50 -4.39 -40.34
C ASN A 377 7.04 -4.18 -40.76
N VAL A 378 6.79 -2.99 -41.34
CA VAL A 378 5.62 -2.74 -42.16
C VAL A 378 6.14 -2.14 -43.49
N ILE A 379 6.24 -3.02 -44.48
CA ILE A 379 5.85 -2.84 -45.89
C ILE A 379 6.63 -1.79 -46.71
N GLU A 380 7.39 -2.27 -47.70
CA GLU A 380 6.93 -2.16 -49.10
C GLU A 380 6.47 -3.54 -49.59
#